data_AF-A0A7J6V3Z3-F1
#
_entry.id   AF-A0A7J6V3Z3-F1
#
_cell.length_a   1.000
_cell.length_b   1.000
_cell.length_c   1.000
_cell.angle_alpha   90.00
_cell.angle_beta   90.00
_cell.angle_gamma   90.00
#
_symmetry.space_group_name_H-M   'P 1'
#
loop_
_entity.id
_entity.type
_entity.pdbx_description
1 polymer ?
#
loop_
_entity_poly.entity_id
_entity_poly.type
_entity_poly.pdbx_seq_one_letter_code
_entity_poly.pdbx_strand_id
1 'polypeptide(L)'
;LTRLYKDKLPYSIKIILESSLQNCDNFQVTKEDVEKIIDWEKTSPKQVEIPFKPARVLLQDFSGVPAVVDLACMRDAMNRLGSDSSKINPLVPVDFVIDHSVQVDVVRSENVVQSNMELEFQRNKERFVFLKWGSTAFQNMLFLQ
;
A
#
# COMPACT_ATOMS: atom_id res chain seq x y z
N LEU A 1 14.16 -5.37 -28.97
CA LEU A 1 12.72 -5.02 -28.99
C LEU A 1 12.39 -3.91 -27.98
N THR A 2 12.78 -4.02 -26.72
CA THR A 2 12.47 -3.05 -25.64
C THR A 2 13.06 -1.63 -25.80
N ARG A 3 14.17 -1.46 -26.53
CA ARG A 3 14.84 -0.15 -26.67
C ARG A 3 14.13 0.78 -27.66
N LEU A 4 13.48 0.24 -28.70
CA LEU A 4 12.85 1.01 -29.78
C LEU A 4 11.47 1.55 -29.40
N TYR A 5 10.73 0.87 -28.53
CA TYR A 5 9.42 1.33 -28.04
C TYR A 5 9.54 2.32 -26.87
N LYS A 6 10.67 2.29 -26.16
CA LYS A 6 10.90 3.17 -25.01
C LYS A 6 10.90 4.65 -25.38
N ASP A 7 11.19 5.04 -26.62
CA ASP A 7 11.33 6.46 -26.96
C ASP A 7 10.00 7.14 -27.31
N LYS A 8 8.95 6.38 -27.65
CA LYS A 8 7.63 6.94 -28.03
C LYS A 8 6.58 6.93 -26.92
N LEU A 9 6.73 6.08 -25.91
CA LEU A 9 5.75 5.99 -24.83
C LEU A 9 5.84 7.20 -23.88
N PRO A 10 4.71 7.69 -23.33
CA PRO A 10 4.74 8.63 -22.21
C PRO A 10 5.52 8.05 -21.02
N TYR A 11 6.20 8.89 -20.26
CA TYR A 11 7.08 8.43 -19.18
C TYR A 11 6.33 7.61 -18.11
N SER A 12 5.09 8.00 -17.78
CA SER A 12 4.22 7.25 -16.88
C SER A 12 3.94 5.82 -17.38
N ILE A 13 3.72 5.64 -18.68
CA ILE A 13 3.50 4.32 -19.30
C ILE A 13 4.77 3.48 -19.28
N LYS A 14 5.96 4.10 -19.40
CA LYS A 14 7.23 3.38 -19.27
C LYS A 14 7.39 2.74 -17.89
N ILE A 15 6.92 3.38 -16.82
CA ILE A 15 6.94 2.84 -15.45
C ILE A 15 6.02 1.62 -15.36
N ILE A 16 4.81 1.71 -15.90
CA ILE A 16 3.86 0.59 -15.92
C ILE A 16 4.43 -0.58 -16.73
N LEU A 17 4.97 -0.32 -17.93
CA LEU A 17 5.61 -1.32 -18.78
C LEU A 17 6.75 -2.04 -18.05
N GLU A 18 7.58 -1.28 -17.33
CA GLU A 18 8.70 -1.82 -16.57
C GLU A 18 8.21 -2.72 -15.42
N SER A 19 7.22 -2.29 -14.66
CA SER A 19 6.58 -3.12 -13.62
C SER A 19 6.00 -4.41 -14.22
N SER A 20 5.27 -4.35 -15.33
CA SER A 20 4.68 -5.54 -15.97
C SER A 20 5.74 -6.49 -16.52
N LEU A 21 6.83 -5.98 -17.11
CA LEU A 21 7.96 -6.79 -17.57
C LEU A 21 8.66 -7.53 -16.43
N GLN A 22 8.90 -6.84 -15.30
CA GLN A 22 9.54 -7.47 -14.13
C GLN A 22 8.66 -8.56 -13.50
N ASN A 23 7.34 -8.42 -13.59
CA ASN A 23 6.38 -9.29 -12.92
C ASN A 23 5.65 -10.27 -13.85
N CYS A 24 6.14 -10.45 -15.09
CA CYS A 24 5.54 -11.34 -16.08
C CYS A 24 5.68 -12.81 -15.66
N ASP A 25 4.64 -13.35 -15.01
CA ASP A 25 4.56 -14.72 -14.50
C ASP A 25 3.68 -15.63 -15.37
N ASN A 26 3.05 -15.09 -16.42
CA ASN A 26 2.04 -15.76 -17.25
C ASN A 26 0.82 -16.25 -16.46
N PHE A 27 0.54 -15.66 -15.29
CA PHE A 27 -0.64 -15.95 -14.48
C PHE A 27 -1.37 -14.67 -14.06
N GLN A 28 -0.73 -13.82 -13.27
CA GLN A 28 -1.26 -12.50 -12.91
C GLN A 28 -0.87 -11.44 -13.92
N VAL A 29 0.29 -11.57 -14.55
CA VAL A 29 0.76 -10.68 -15.62
C VAL A 29 1.15 -11.55 -16.81
N THR A 30 0.40 -11.41 -17.90
CA THR A 30 0.60 -12.19 -19.12
C THR A 30 1.48 -11.45 -20.13
N LYS A 31 1.99 -12.18 -21.13
CA LYS A 31 2.74 -11.56 -22.24
C LYS A 31 1.84 -10.64 -23.05
N GLU A 32 0.58 -11.05 -23.22
CA GLU A 32 -0.45 -10.27 -23.90
C GLU A 32 -0.67 -8.93 -23.19
N ASP A 33 -0.62 -8.88 -21.86
CA ASP A 33 -0.73 -7.62 -21.11
C ASP A 33 0.46 -6.69 -21.36
N VAL A 34 1.68 -7.24 -21.43
CA VAL A 34 2.87 -6.47 -21.78
C VAL A 34 2.75 -5.89 -23.19
N GLU A 35 2.28 -6.69 -24.14
CA GLU A 35 2.05 -6.24 -25.52
C GLU A 35 1.00 -5.12 -25.59
N LYS A 36 -0.10 -5.23 -24.84
CA LYS A 36 -1.12 -4.16 -24.75
C LYS A 36 -0.53 -2.83 -24.27
N ILE A 37 0.42 -2.87 -23.33
CA ILE A 37 1.09 -1.68 -22.79
C ILE A 37 2.10 -1.12 -23.80
N ILE A 38 2.82 -1.98 -24.52
CA ILE A 38 3.72 -1.57 -25.61
C ILE A 38 2.94 -0.83 -26.70
N ASP A 39 1.75 -1.33 -27.04
CA ASP A 39 0.84 -0.75 -28.04
C ASP A 39 -0.12 0.31 -27.47
N TRP A 40 0.27 1.00 -26.39
CA TRP A 40 -0.55 1.96 -25.64
C TRP A 40 -1.34 2.96 -26.51
N GLU A 41 -0.74 3.51 -27.58
CA GLU A 41 -1.39 4.47 -28.49
C GLU A 41 -2.67 3.89 -29.12
N LYS A 42 -2.72 2.58 -29.38
CA LYS A 42 -3.86 1.89 -29.99
C LYS A 42 -4.82 1.30 -28.96
N THR A 43 -4.30 0.94 -27.78
CA THR A 43 -5.06 0.23 -26.76
C THR A 43 -5.75 1.18 -25.78
N SER A 44 -5.15 2.34 -25.48
CA SER A 44 -5.72 3.33 -24.56
C SER A 44 -7.12 3.82 -24.95
N PRO A 45 -7.42 4.15 -26.23
CA PRO A 45 -8.78 4.55 -26.64
C PRO A 45 -9.84 3.45 -26.47
N LYS A 46 -9.40 2.20 -26.37
CA LYS A 46 -10.28 1.02 -26.22
C LYS A 46 -10.52 0.65 -24.76
N GLN A 47 -9.95 1.40 -23.81
CA GLN A 47 -10.09 1.16 -22.36
C GLN A 47 -9.77 -0.29 -21.97
N VAL A 48 -8.69 -0.84 -22.53
CA VAL A 48 -8.25 -2.18 -22.14
C VAL A 48 -7.73 -2.17 -20.70
N GLU A 49 -8.07 -3.21 -19.95
CA GLU A 49 -7.51 -3.43 -18.61
C GLU A 49 -6.08 -3.94 -18.72
N ILE A 50 -5.24 -3.45 -17.80
CA ILE A 50 -3.83 -3.84 -17.67
C ILE A 50 -3.50 -4.09 -16.19
N PRO A 51 -2.68 -5.11 -15.88
CA PRO A 51 -2.22 -5.33 -14.53
C PRO A 51 -1.13 -4.33 -14.16
N PHE A 52 -1.12 -3.89 -12.90
CA PHE A 52 -0.06 -3.07 -12.34
C PHE A 52 0.29 -3.55 -10.93
N LYS A 53 1.55 -3.92 -10.72
CA LYS A 53 2.07 -4.33 -9.42
C LYS A 53 3.01 -3.24 -8.89
N PRO A 54 2.53 -2.37 -7.98
CA PRO A 54 3.36 -1.30 -7.42
C PRO A 54 4.47 -1.89 -6.55
N ALA A 55 5.58 -1.16 -6.43
CA ALA A 55 6.74 -1.60 -5.66
C ALA A 55 6.54 -1.50 -4.13
N ARG A 56 5.60 -0.67 -3.67
CA ARG A 56 5.24 -0.48 -2.25
C ARG A 56 3.85 0.16 -2.12
N VAL A 57 3.30 0.12 -0.91
CA VAL A 57 2.02 0.74 -0.55
C VAL A 57 2.25 1.78 0.55
N LEU A 58 1.58 2.92 0.46
CA LEU A 58 1.54 3.94 1.51
C LEU A 58 0.11 4.01 2.05
N LEU A 59 -0.05 3.92 3.37
CA LEU A 59 -1.33 3.98 4.07
C LEU A 59 -1.32 5.09 5.11
N GLN A 60 -2.42 5.84 5.19
CA GLN A 60 -2.71 6.70 6.34
C GLN A 60 -3.38 5.89 7.46
N ASP A 61 -3.39 6.40 8.68
CA ASP A 61 -3.96 5.75 9.86
C ASP A 61 -5.45 5.34 9.68
N PHE A 62 -6.30 6.19 9.13
CA PHE A 62 -7.74 5.89 8.98
C PHE A 62 -8.04 4.70 8.07
N SER A 63 -7.33 4.57 6.96
CA SER A 63 -7.45 3.40 6.06
C SER A 63 -6.57 2.25 6.52
N GLY A 64 -5.51 2.56 7.27
CA GLY A 64 -4.52 1.60 7.72
C GLY A 64 -5.05 0.68 8.81
N VAL A 65 -5.79 1.23 9.77
CA VAL A 65 -6.43 0.44 10.85
C VAL A 65 -7.31 -0.69 10.30
N PRO A 66 -8.32 -0.43 9.45
CA PRO A 66 -9.15 -1.51 8.90
C PRO A 66 -8.33 -2.49 8.05
N ALA A 67 -7.32 -2.04 7.32
CA ALA A 67 -6.45 -2.95 6.57
C ALA A 67 -5.67 -3.92 7.47
N VAL A 68 -5.15 -3.46 8.61
CA VAL A 68 -4.48 -4.34 9.60
C VAL A 68 -5.48 -5.27 10.28
N VAL A 69 -6.70 -4.80 10.56
CA VAL A 69 -7.80 -5.66 11.05
C VAL A 69 -8.12 -6.76 10.05
N ASP A 70 -8.24 -6.45 8.76
CA ASP A 70 -8.52 -7.44 7.72
C ASP A 70 -7.42 -8.51 7.65
N LEU A 71 -6.15 -8.10 7.71
CA LEU A 71 -5.03 -9.04 7.76
C LEU A 71 -5.07 -9.93 9.01
N ALA A 72 -5.44 -9.38 10.16
CA ALA A 72 -5.61 -10.16 11.40
C ALA A 72 -6.77 -11.17 11.25
N CYS A 73 -7.91 -10.74 10.74
CA CYS A 73 -9.06 -11.59 10.45
C CYS A 73 -8.73 -12.71 9.45
N MET A 74 -7.94 -12.42 8.42
CA MET A 74 -7.46 -13.40 7.45
C MET A 74 -6.54 -14.44 8.11
N ARG A 75 -5.66 -14.04 9.04
CA ARG A 75 -4.84 -14.98 9.83
C ARG A 75 -5.71 -15.89 10.68
N ASP A 76 -6.71 -15.34 11.36
CA ASP A 76 -7.65 -16.13 12.15
C ASP A 76 -8.45 -17.12 11.28
N ALA A 77 -8.91 -16.69 10.11
CA ALA A 77 -9.61 -17.56 9.16
C ALA A 77 -8.70 -18.70 8.67
N MET A 78 -7.45 -18.42 8.31
CA MET A 78 -6.46 -19.43 7.91
C MET A 78 -6.22 -20.47 9.01
N ASN A 79 -6.06 -20.02 10.25
CA ASN A 79 -5.90 -20.92 11.41
C ASN A 79 -7.13 -21.83 11.60
N ARG A 80 -8.35 -21.30 11.48
CA ARG A 80 -9.59 -22.09 11.57
C ARG A 80 -9.70 -23.15 10.48
N LEU A 81 -9.13 -22.89 9.31
CA LEU A 81 -9.06 -23.83 8.19
C LEU A 81 -7.88 -24.83 8.32
N GLY A 82 -7.14 -24.81 9.43
CA GLY A 82 -5.96 -25.67 9.64
C GLY A 82 -4.78 -25.33 8.72
N SER A 83 -4.77 -24.13 8.15
CA SER A 83 -3.72 -23.65 7.26
C SER A 83 -2.75 -22.73 8.00
N ASP A 84 -1.56 -22.57 7.43
CA ASP A 84 -0.52 -21.69 7.98
C ASP A 84 -0.89 -20.21 7.82
N SER A 85 -1.24 -19.56 8.94
CA SER A 85 -1.60 -18.14 8.98
C SER A 85 -0.41 -17.20 8.74
N SER A 86 0.84 -17.66 8.89
CA SER A 86 2.02 -16.83 8.63
C SER A 86 2.12 -16.41 7.15
N LYS A 87 1.45 -17.16 6.24
CA LYS A 87 1.31 -16.81 4.82
C LYS A 87 0.52 -15.54 4.58
N ILE A 88 -0.30 -15.10 5.53
CA ILE A 88 -0.98 -13.81 5.46
C ILE A 88 0.01 -12.74 5.92
N ASN A 89 0.67 -12.13 4.93
CA ASN A 89 1.62 -11.05 5.12
C ASN A 89 1.67 -10.15 3.87
N PRO A 90 1.91 -8.84 4.00
CA PRO A 90 2.21 -7.99 2.85
C PRO A 90 3.37 -8.52 2.00
N LEU A 91 3.16 -8.58 0.69
CA LEU A 91 4.16 -9.05 -0.28
C LEU A 91 5.16 -7.96 -0.69
N VAL A 92 4.75 -6.69 -0.57
CA VAL A 92 5.57 -5.51 -0.83
C VAL A 92 5.69 -4.67 0.45
N PRO A 93 6.71 -3.80 0.56
CA PRO A 93 6.79 -2.84 1.64
C PRO A 93 5.51 -2.00 1.78
N VAL A 94 5.07 -1.83 3.02
CA VAL A 94 3.93 -1.00 3.39
C VAL A 94 4.37 0.02 4.44
N ASP A 95 4.25 1.29 4.09
CA ASP A 95 4.54 2.40 4.99
C ASP A 95 3.21 2.94 5.55
N PHE A 96 3.07 2.98 6.87
CA PHE A 96 1.93 3.58 7.57
C PHE A 96 2.33 4.93 8.13
N VAL A 97 1.54 5.96 7.81
CA VAL A 97 1.75 7.33 8.31
C VAL A 97 0.57 7.71 9.21
N ILE A 98 0.89 8.17 10.41
CA ILE A 98 -0.08 8.67 11.39
C ILE A 98 -0.04 10.20 11.37
N ASP A 99 -0.91 10.80 10.56
CA ASP A 99 -0.95 12.25 10.32
C ASP A 99 -2.36 12.86 10.42
N HIS A 100 -3.42 12.04 10.41
CA HIS A 100 -4.80 12.53 10.43
C HIS A 100 -5.47 12.49 11.80
N SER A 101 -4.77 12.06 12.86
CA SER A 101 -5.34 11.93 14.21
C SER A 101 -5.16 13.17 15.09
N VAL A 102 -4.19 14.05 14.80
CA VAL A 102 -4.00 15.31 15.53
C VAL A 102 -5.17 16.27 15.27
N GLN A 103 -5.72 16.81 16.35
CA GLN A 103 -6.74 17.86 16.31
C GLN A 103 -6.19 19.15 16.92
N VAL A 104 -6.70 20.29 16.47
CA VAL A 104 -6.30 21.61 16.98
C VAL A 104 -7.24 21.99 18.12
N ASP A 105 -7.03 21.40 19.30
CA ASP A 105 -7.84 21.67 20.50
C ASP A 105 -7.39 22.94 21.23
N VAL A 106 -6.07 23.13 21.32
CA VAL A 106 -5.43 24.30 21.94
C VAL A 106 -4.84 25.18 20.84
N VAL A 107 -5.06 26.50 20.94
CA VAL A 107 -4.51 27.52 20.03
C VAL A 107 -3.91 28.68 20.83
N ARG A 108 -2.98 29.43 20.22
CA ARG A 108 -2.40 30.68 20.78
C ARG A 108 -1.79 30.52 22.19
N SER A 109 -1.09 29.42 22.42
CA SER A 109 -0.29 29.16 23.63
C SER A 109 1.12 28.71 23.23
N GLU A 110 2.11 28.94 24.08
CA GLU A 110 3.49 28.50 23.84
C GLU A 110 3.60 26.97 23.80
N ASN A 111 2.70 26.26 24.50
CA ASN A 111 2.71 24.79 24.60
C ASN A 111 1.73 24.09 23.64
N VAL A 112 1.19 24.79 22.62
CA VAL A 112 0.14 24.28 21.71
C VAL A 112 0.48 22.92 21.10
N VAL A 113 1.71 22.77 20.63
CA VAL A 113 2.18 21.56 19.94
C VAL A 113 2.16 20.35 20.88
N GLN A 114 2.70 20.50 22.09
CA GLN A 114 2.71 19.43 23.09
C GLN A 114 1.29 19.10 23.58
N SER A 115 0.48 20.11 23.91
CA SER A 115 -0.87 19.87 24.43
C SER A 115 -1.76 19.14 23.43
N ASN A 116 -1.69 19.47 22.14
CA ASN A 116 -2.48 18.79 21.12
C ASN A 116 -1.98 17.35 20.86
N MET A 117 -0.67 17.09 20.91
CA MET A 117 -0.13 15.72 20.83
C MET A 117 -0.54 14.85 22.02
N GLU A 118 -0.53 15.41 23.24
CA GLU A 118 -0.97 14.68 24.43
C GLU A 118 -2.45 14.29 24.32
N LEU A 119 -3.31 15.21 23.84
CA LEU A 119 -4.73 14.95 23.61
C LEU A 119 -4.95 13.91 22.51
N GLU A 120 -4.21 13.98 21.41
CA GLU A 120 -4.22 12.97 20.36
C GLU A 120 -3.91 11.59 20.92
N PHE A 121 -2.81 11.47 21.67
CA PHE A 121 -2.37 10.20 22.21
C PHE A 121 -3.38 9.62 23.20
N GLN A 122 -4.01 10.46 24.02
CA GLN A 122 -5.07 10.02 24.94
C GLN A 122 -6.30 9.50 24.19
N ARG A 123 -6.74 10.19 23.12
CA ARG A 123 -7.92 9.82 22.34
C ARG A 123 -7.71 8.57 21.49
N ASN A 124 -6.51 8.42 20.93
CA ASN A 124 -6.20 7.37 19.94
C ASN A 124 -5.31 6.25 20.49
N LYS A 125 -5.18 6.15 21.83
CA LYS A 125 -4.29 5.18 22.48
C LYS A 125 -4.50 3.75 21.98
N GLU A 126 -5.74 3.27 21.92
CA GLU A 126 -6.05 1.91 21.46
C GLU A 126 -5.64 1.69 20.00
N ARG A 127 -5.92 2.68 19.15
CA ARG A 127 -5.55 2.66 17.74
C ARG A 127 -4.03 2.58 17.58
N PHE A 128 -3.27 3.38 18.30
CA PHE A 128 -1.82 3.40 18.22
C PHE A 128 -1.20 2.10 18.77
N VAL A 129 -1.75 1.56 19.86
CA VAL A 129 -1.33 0.24 20.37
C VAL A 129 -1.61 -0.86 19.34
N PHE A 130 -2.77 -0.84 18.70
CA PHE A 130 -3.12 -1.81 17.66
C PHE A 130 -2.21 -1.71 16.42
N LEU A 131 -1.95 -0.50 15.94
CA LEU A 131 -1.05 -0.25 14.81
C LEU A 131 0.40 -0.66 15.15
N LYS A 132 0.86 -0.35 16.36
CA LYS A 132 2.18 -0.79 16.86
C LYS A 132 2.28 -2.32 16.98
N TRP A 133 1.21 -3.00 17.37
CA TRP A 133 1.17 -4.46 17.31
C TRP A 133 1.30 -4.92 15.86
N GLY A 134 0.55 -4.34 14.92
CA GLY A 134 0.61 -4.63 13.49
C GLY A 134 2.04 -4.52 12.93
N SER A 135 2.79 -3.49 13.32
CA SER A 135 4.20 -3.29 12.92
C SER A 135 5.14 -4.41 13.32
N THR A 136 4.80 -5.15 14.38
CA THR A 136 5.60 -6.27 14.88
C THR A 136 5.04 -7.63 14.44
N ALA A 137 3.75 -7.69 14.16
CA ALA A 137 3.05 -8.92 13.77
C ALA A 137 3.21 -9.25 12.28
N PHE A 138 3.39 -8.23 11.43
CA PHE A 138 3.57 -8.40 9.99
C PHE A 138 4.95 -7.96 9.54
N GLN A 139 5.56 -8.72 8.63
CA GLN A 139 6.80 -8.34 7.97
C GLN A 139 6.50 -7.29 6.89
N ASN A 140 7.52 -6.51 6.52
CA ASN A 140 7.43 -5.44 5.51
C ASN A 140 6.51 -4.27 5.90
N MET A 141 6.16 -4.12 7.17
CA MET A 141 5.41 -2.95 7.64
C MET A 141 6.30 -1.99 8.42
N LEU A 142 6.35 -0.74 7.96
CA LEU A 142 7.00 0.37 8.64
C LEU A 142 5.92 1.34 9.13
N PHE A 143 6.04 1.82 10.37
CA PHE A 143 5.13 2.79 10.96
C PHE A 143 5.87 4.07 11.28
N LEU A 144 5.33 5.18 10.80
CA LEU A 144 5.85 6.53 10.94
C LEU A 144 4.80 7.36 11.70
N GLN A 145 5.22 7.94 12.81
CA GLN A 145 4.49 8.94 13.58
C GLN A 145 5.31 10.23 13.61
#